data_AF-A0A956GKQ7-F1
#
_entry.id   AF-A0A956GKQ7-F1
#
_cell.length_a   1.000
_cell.length_b   1.000
_cell.length_c   1.000
_cell.angle_alpha   90.00
_cell.angle_beta   90.00
_cell.angle_gamma   90.00
#
_symmetry.space_group_name_H-M   'P 1'
#
loop_
_entity.id
_entity.type
_entity.pdbx_description
1 polymer ?
#
loop_
_entity_poly.entity_id
_entity_poly.type
_entity_poly.pdbx_seq_one_letter_code
_entity_poly.pdbx_strand_id
1 'polypeptide(L)'
;MLSGATPPPRRLAAIRGIPTVCAVCVSVLCAAAATAQAQRPPRAVAVIDATAAPASDADVSDLAGRLEGQLERESDLVLVVSDRRFALVGAIPDDERPVLVEARAALGRARDALARFDSKAAVDSAGAAIDRLVSLTPTAEVTALIADLALVRGLAELGAGAAPEAGRSFGLVHRLAPERTLDPARYLPEVVAAFAAAGAAADMTTLDVTVPGGAEVWVDGADVGPAPASIQVAPGLHCVTITADRLVTQGELATVPASGASLTLEPVEASRTTLLQRQRRRLAAATDDATAAAAVSELLRMIGGQDAIVVGRDGDGQLVTRIYSGRGGWVGEPHPTEGRDVDTIIKPLRPIKPVAPPDDGDGKVVAPPPPPEPWYRRRWVQASIGGTVVAGLLTSVVIALTRDPGHSTVDMTGFP
;
A
#
# COMPACT_ATOMS: atom_id res chain seq x y z
N MET A 1 45.86 14.08 18.84
CA MET A 1 46.66 14.99 17.99
C MET A 1 46.14 14.88 16.57
N LEU A 2 45.41 15.89 16.10
CA LEU A 2 45.31 16.39 14.71
C LEU A 2 44.21 17.46 14.74
N SER A 3 44.66 18.71 14.83
CA SER A 3 43.85 19.92 14.92
C SER A 3 43.50 20.37 13.51
N GLY A 4 42.21 20.34 13.16
CA GLY A 4 41.70 20.81 11.86
C GLY A 4 41.33 22.28 11.94
N ALA A 5 42.10 23.13 11.26
CA ALA A 5 41.89 24.57 11.21
C ALA A 5 40.72 24.96 10.28
N THR A 6 39.76 25.70 10.80
CA THR A 6 38.70 26.39 10.03
C THR A 6 39.26 27.59 9.27
N PRO A 7 38.91 27.79 7.97
CA PRO A 7 39.31 28.97 7.22
C PRO A 7 38.45 30.20 7.61
N PRO A 8 39.00 31.43 7.48
CA PRO A 8 38.29 32.65 7.85
C PRO A 8 37.20 33.03 6.83
N PRO A 9 36.16 33.78 7.26
CA PRO A 9 35.07 34.22 6.39
C PRO A 9 35.57 35.23 5.35
N ARG A 10 35.27 34.94 4.07
CA ARG A 10 35.46 35.89 2.95
C ARG A 10 34.51 37.09 3.12
N ARG A 11 35.08 38.29 3.30
CA ARG A 11 34.34 39.56 3.21
C ARG A 11 33.89 39.77 1.76
N LEU A 12 32.59 39.69 1.52
CA LEU A 12 31.97 40.13 0.27
C LEU A 12 31.97 41.66 0.22
N ALA A 13 32.58 42.21 -0.82
CA ALA A 13 32.55 43.63 -1.13
C ALA A 13 31.11 44.06 -1.48
N ALA A 14 30.63 45.10 -0.83
CA ALA A 14 29.33 45.71 -1.09
C ALA A 14 29.32 46.37 -2.47
N ILE A 15 28.60 45.77 -3.42
CA ILE A 15 28.29 46.37 -4.71
C ILE A 15 27.21 47.43 -4.46
N ARG A 16 27.63 48.69 -4.36
CA ARG A 16 26.74 49.85 -4.38
C ARG A 16 26.50 50.27 -5.82
N GLY A 17 25.25 50.13 -6.27
CA GLY A 17 24.70 50.98 -7.32
C GLY A 17 23.97 50.27 -8.45
N ILE A 18 22.70 49.88 -8.24
CA ILE A 18 21.66 49.85 -9.28
C ILE A 18 20.27 50.03 -8.60
N PRO A 19 19.68 51.25 -8.51
CA PRO A 19 18.39 51.42 -7.84
C PRO A 19 17.16 51.35 -8.77
N THR A 20 17.31 51.17 -10.09
CA THR A 20 16.19 51.43 -11.03
C THR A 20 15.67 50.22 -11.81
N VAL A 21 16.39 49.10 -11.86
CA VAL A 21 15.96 47.88 -12.58
C VAL A 21 15.06 46.98 -11.71
N CYS A 22 15.15 47.06 -10.38
CA CYS A 22 14.34 46.24 -9.47
C CYS A 22 12.84 46.59 -9.45
N ALA A 23 12.45 47.83 -9.73
CA ALA A 23 11.05 48.25 -9.59
C ALA A 23 10.12 47.69 -10.69
N VAL A 24 10.63 47.47 -11.90
CA VAL A 24 9.84 46.95 -13.03
C VAL A 24 9.69 45.43 -12.95
N CYS A 25 10.73 44.70 -12.53
CA CYS A 25 10.65 43.25 -12.30
C CYS A 25 9.67 42.89 -11.17
N VAL A 26 9.61 43.68 -10.09
CA VAL A 26 8.66 43.45 -8.99
C VAL A 26 7.22 43.65 -9.44
N SER A 27 6.94 44.63 -10.32
CA SER A 27 5.59 44.92 -10.80
C SER A 27 5.03 43.84 -11.73
N VAL A 28 5.87 43.28 -12.62
CA VAL A 28 5.50 42.18 -13.52
C VAL A 28 5.39 40.85 -12.75
N LEU A 29 6.25 40.61 -11.74
CA LEU A 29 6.08 39.47 -10.83
C LEU A 29 4.79 39.58 -10.00
N CYS A 30 4.39 40.77 -9.55
CA CYS A 30 3.14 40.94 -8.79
C CYS A 30 1.89 40.77 -9.66
N ALA A 31 1.90 41.22 -10.92
CA ALA A 31 0.77 41.00 -11.83
C ALA A 31 0.64 39.54 -12.28
N ALA A 32 1.76 38.83 -12.47
CA ALA A 32 1.75 37.38 -12.73
C ALA A 32 1.40 36.56 -11.47
N ALA A 33 1.79 37.01 -10.28
CA ALA A 33 1.40 36.39 -9.02
C ALA A 33 -0.10 36.58 -8.71
N ALA A 34 -0.69 37.73 -9.10
CA ALA A 34 -2.11 38.00 -8.91
C ALA A 34 -3.03 37.24 -9.88
N THR A 35 -2.54 36.78 -11.03
CA THR A 35 -3.27 35.85 -11.91
C THR A 35 -2.96 34.38 -11.63
N ALA A 36 -1.84 34.07 -10.93
CA ALA A 36 -1.53 32.73 -10.45
C ALA A 36 -2.26 32.37 -9.13
N GLN A 37 -2.74 33.36 -8.37
CA GLN A 37 -3.91 33.22 -7.49
C GLN A 37 -5.15 33.18 -8.39
N ALA A 38 -5.99 32.16 -8.49
CA ALA A 38 -6.32 31.14 -7.51
C ALA A 38 -7.07 29.98 -8.20
N GLN A 39 -6.52 29.41 -9.27
CA GLN A 39 -6.99 28.09 -9.71
C GLN A 39 -6.40 27.07 -8.74
N ARG A 40 -7.12 26.82 -7.65
CA ARG A 40 -6.80 25.71 -6.75
C ARG A 40 -6.77 24.45 -7.63
N PRO A 41 -5.70 23.64 -7.56
CA PRO A 41 -5.64 22.42 -8.34
C PRO A 41 -6.89 21.59 -8.02
N PRO A 42 -7.51 20.95 -9.03
CA PRO A 42 -8.71 20.17 -8.82
C PRO A 42 -8.43 19.07 -7.79
N ARG A 43 -9.43 18.76 -6.96
CA ARG A 43 -9.25 17.82 -5.86
C ARG A 43 -9.29 16.39 -6.39
N ALA A 44 -8.29 15.60 -6.05
CA ALA A 44 -8.23 14.19 -6.42
C ALA A 44 -9.17 13.37 -5.52
N VAL A 45 -10.27 12.84 -6.07
CA VAL A 45 -11.29 12.09 -5.34
C VAL A 45 -11.28 10.62 -5.78
N ALA A 46 -11.28 9.69 -4.84
CA ALA A 46 -11.45 8.26 -5.11
C ALA A 46 -12.86 7.78 -4.72
N VAL A 47 -13.37 6.77 -5.40
CA VAL A 47 -14.54 6.01 -4.96
C VAL A 47 -14.03 4.66 -4.45
N ILE A 48 -14.39 4.32 -3.21
CA ILE A 48 -13.87 3.14 -2.50
C ILE A 48 -15.05 2.30 -2.02
N ASP A 49 -15.06 1.05 -2.39
CA ASP A 49 -16.01 0.06 -1.89
C ASP A 49 -15.49 -0.52 -0.56
N ALA A 50 -16.22 -0.27 0.51
CA ALA A 50 -15.96 -0.74 1.87
C ALA A 50 -16.62 -2.08 2.20
N THR A 51 -17.21 -2.77 1.22
CA THR A 51 -17.63 -4.16 1.40
C THR A 51 -16.43 -5.10 1.26
N ALA A 52 -16.28 -6.05 2.19
CA ALA A 52 -15.24 -7.09 2.14
C ALA A 52 -15.77 -8.42 1.58
N ALA A 53 -16.86 -8.39 0.82
CA ALA A 53 -17.43 -9.61 0.29
C ALA A 53 -16.53 -10.23 -0.79
N PRO A 54 -16.37 -11.57 -0.80
CA PRO A 54 -15.62 -12.27 -1.84
C PRO A 54 -16.32 -12.19 -3.21
N ALA A 55 -17.61 -11.91 -3.23
CA ALA A 55 -18.39 -11.59 -4.43
C ALA A 55 -18.69 -10.08 -4.47
N SER A 56 -18.70 -9.51 -5.67
CA SER A 56 -19.01 -8.10 -5.88
C SER A 56 -20.46 -7.83 -5.52
N ASP A 57 -20.72 -6.84 -4.68
CA ASP A 57 -22.07 -6.34 -4.46
C ASP A 57 -22.49 -5.50 -5.67
N ALA A 58 -23.55 -5.93 -6.37
CA ALA A 58 -24.00 -5.30 -7.61
C ALA A 58 -24.48 -3.86 -7.38
N ASP A 59 -25.17 -3.59 -6.26
CA ASP A 59 -25.71 -2.26 -5.96
C ASP A 59 -24.57 -1.28 -5.61
N VAL A 60 -23.59 -1.75 -4.84
CA VAL A 60 -22.39 -0.97 -4.51
C VAL A 60 -21.59 -0.66 -5.78
N SER A 61 -21.43 -1.65 -6.65
CA SER A 61 -20.69 -1.52 -7.91
C SER A 61 -21.39 -0.55 -8.88
N ASP A 62 -22.72 -0.61 -8.98
CA ASP A 62 -23.53 0.32 -9.78
C ASP A 62 -23.42 1.75 -9.25
N LEU A 63 -23.65 1.95 -7.94
CA LEU A 63 -23.56 3.27 -7.32
C LEU A 63 -22.16 3.86 -7.48
N ALA A 64 -21.11 3.05 -7.28
CA ALA A 64 -19.73 3.48 -7.51
C ALA A 64 -19.50 3.93 -8.96
N GLY A 65 -20.00 3.17 -9.95
CA GLY A 65 -19.93 3.56 -11.36
C GLY A 65 -20.66 4.86 -11.67
N ARG A 66 -21.84 5.09 -11.07
CA ARG A 66 -22.59 6.36 -11.22
C ARG A 66 -21.86 7.54 -10.57
N LEU A 67 -21.26 7.34 -9.39
CA LEU A 67 -20.44 8.36 -8.70
C LEU A 67 -19.22 8.74 -9.54
N GLU A 68 -18.49 7.76 -10.06
CA GLU A 68 -17.34 8.00 -10.95
C GLU A 68 -17.74 8.79 -12.19
N GLY A 69 -18.81 8.40 -12.89
CA GLY A 69 -19.30 9.11 -14.07
C GLY A 69 -19.86 10.52 -13.79
N GLN A 70 -20.26 10.84 -12.55
CA GLN A 70 -20.57 12.21 -12.15
C GLN A 70 -19.29 12.98 -11.80
N LEU A 71 -18.33 12.39 -11.08
CA LEU A 71 -17.05 13.01 -10.76
C LEU A 71 -16.27 13.44 -12.02
N GLU A 72 -16.29 12.64 -13.08
CA GLU A 72 -15.67 12.97 -14.38
C GLU A 72 -16.29 14.20 -15.06
N ARG A 73 -17.54 14.56 -14.72
CA ARG A 73 -18.24 15.74 -15.26
C ARG A 73 -17.99 17.01 -14.44
N GLU A 74 -17.41 16.90 -13.24
CA GLU A 74 -17.09 18.04 -12.38
C GLU A 74 -15.74 18.65 -12.77
N SER A 75 -15.68 19.95 -13.07
CA SER A 75 -14.42 20.62 -13.41
C SER A 75 -13.46 20.80 -12.24
N ASP A 76 -14.00 20.81 -11.02
CA ASP A 76 -13.24 21.13 -9.79
C ASP A 76 -12.74 19.87 -9.07
N LEU A 77 -13.15 18.69 -9.53
CA LEU A 77 -12.79 17.38 -8.99
C LEU A 77 -12.12 16.56 -10.08
N VAL A 78 -11.13 15.75 -9.71
CA VAL A 78 -10.48 14.79 -10.60
C VAL A 78 -10.67 13.43 -9.98
N LEU A 79 -11.36 12.54 -10.70
CA LEU A 79 -11.41 11.14 -10.32
C LEU A 79 -9.99 10.58 -10.33
N VAL A 80 -9.60 9.90 -9.25
CA VAL A 80 -8.37 9.12 -9.22
C VAL A 80 -8.57 7.87 -10.08
N VAL A 81 -8.42 8.05 -11.39
CA VAL A 81 -8.45 6.96 -12.37
C VAL A 81 -7.14 6.22 -12.23
N SER A 82 -7.16 5.13 -11.46
CA SER A 82 -6.07 4.18 -11.49
C SER A 82 -6.38 3.09 -12.51
N ASP A 83 -5.34 2.57 -13.15
CA ASP A 83 -5.28 1.24 -13.74
C ASP A 83 -5.83 0.13 -12.82
N ARG A 84 -6.11 0.45 -11.55
CA ARG A 84 -6.49 -0.41 -10.44
C ARG A 84 -7.86 -0.06 -9.86
N ARG A 85 -8.78 0.48 -10.66
CA ARG A 85 -10.20 0.64 -10.26
C ARG A 85 -10.75 -0.64 -9.61
N PHE A 86 -10.43 -1.79 -10.18
CA PHE A 86 -10.83 -3.12 -9.66
C PHE A 86 -10.28 -3.44 -8.26
N ALA A 87 -9.18 -2.79 -7.85
CA ALA A 87 -8.66 -2.92 -6.49
C ALA A 87 -9.45 -2.04 -5.51
N LEU A 88 -10.07 -0.95 -5.97
CA LEU A 88 -10.83 0.01 -5.14
C LEU A 88 -12.32 -0.29 -5.07
N VAL A 89 -12.89 -0.87 -6.12
CA VAL A 89 -14.33 -1.15 -6.27
C VAL A 89 -14.54 -2.59 -6.71
N GLY A 90 -15.49 -3.27 -6.07
CA GLY A 90 -15.91 -4.64 -6.39
C GLY A 90 -15.30 -5.71 -5.49
N ALA A 91 -15.48 -6.96 -5.90
CA ALA A 91 -15.06 -8.15 -5.15
C ALA A 91 -13.59 -8.04 -4.69
N ILE A 92 -13.35 -8.39 -3.42
CA ILE A 92 -12.00 -8.62 -2.91
C ILE A 92 -11.75 -10.12 -3.00
N PRO A 93 -10.93 -10.60 -3.97
CA PRO A 93 -10.61 -12.02 -4.06
C PRO A 93 -10.04 -12.49 -2.73
N ASP A 94 -10.54 -13.62 -2.23
CA ASP A 94 -9.92 -14.32 -1.12
C ASP A 94 -8.83 -15.23 -1.69
N ASP A 95 -7.61 -14.69 -1.82
CA ASP A 95 -6.47 -15.41 -2.41
C ASP A 95 -6.13 -16.72 -1.69
N GLU A 96 -6.50 -16.86 -0.41
CA GLU A 96 -6.22 -18.05 0.40
C GLU A 96 -7.30 -19.14 0.20
N ARG A 97 -8.54 -18.75 -0.09
CA ARG A 97 -9.67 -19.70 -0.22
C ARG A 97 -9.46 -20.77 -1.31
N PRO A 98 -9.01 -20.45 -2.55
CA PRO A 98 -8.73 -21.46 -3.56
C PRO A 98 -7.69 -22.49 -3.08
N VAL A 99 -6.64 -22.03 -2.37
CA VAL A 99 -5.59 -22.89 -1.83
C VAL A 99 -6.15 -23.81 -0.75
N LEU A 100 -7.01 -23.31 0.14
CA LEU A 100 -7.70 -24.11 1.16
C LEU A 100 -8.64 -25.16 0.56
N VAL A 101 -9.37 -24.82 -0.51
CA VAL A 101 -10.24 -25.77 -1.22
C VAL A 101 -9.40 -26.86 -1.90
N GLU A 102 -8.31 -26.48 -2.56
CA GLU A 102 -7.41 -27.43 -3.22
C GLU A 102 -6.71 -28.34 -2.21
N ALA A 103 -6.26 -27.82 -1.07
CA ALA A 103 -5.62 -28.60 -0.01
C ALA A 103 -6.58 -29.61 0.63
N ARG A 104 -7.86 -29.26 0.82
CA ARG A 104 -8.90 -30.22 1.23
C ARG A 104 -9.09 -31.33 0.19
N ALA A 105 -9.12 -30.98 -1.09
CA ALA A 105 -9.20 -31.98 -2.15
C ALA A 105 -7.94 -32.87 -2.18
N ALA A 106 -6.76 -32.31 -1.92
CA ALA A 106 -5.51 -33.06 -1.79
C ALA A 106 -5.52 -34.02 -0.59
N LEU A 107 -6.07 -33.60 0.56
CA LEU A 107 -6.29 -34.46 1.71
C LEU A 107 -7.20 -35.65 1.37
N GLY A 108 -8.28 -35.41 0.62
CA GLY A 108 -9.14 -36.48 0.08
C GLY A 108 -8.35 -37.47 -0.79
N ARG A 109 -7.61 -36.96 -1.78
CA ARG A 109 -6.76 -37.79 -2.66
C ARG A 109 -5.71 -38.58 -1.90
N ALA A 110 -5.07 -37.99 -0.89
CA ALA A 110 -4.06 -38.65 -0.07
C ALA A 110 -4.67 -39.79 0.78
N ARG A 111 -5.86 -39.57 1.35
CA ARG A 111 -6.62 -40.62 2.07
C ARG A 111 -7.03 -41.76 1.14
N ASP A 112 -7.51 -41.44 -0.07
CA ASP A 112 -7.89 -42.44 -1.07
C ASP A 112 -6.68 -43.26 -1.56
N ALA A 113 -5.52 -42.62 -1.73
CA ALA A 113 -4.28 -43.30 -2.08
C ALA A 113 -3.82 -44.23 -0.96
N LEU A 114 -3.85 -43.78 0.29
CA LEU A 114 -3.53 -44.59 1.46
C LEU A 114 -4.45 -45.82 1.57
N ALA A 115 -5.76 -45.67 1.33
CA ALA A 115 -6.72 -46.77 1.33
C ALA A 115 -6.46 -47.83 0.24
N ARG A 116 -5.79 -47.45 -0.85
CA ARG A 116 -5.33 -48.35 -1.92
C ARG A 116 -3.91 -48.88 -1.71
N PHE A 117 -3.31 -48.60 -0.55
CA PHE A 117 -1.90 -48.91 -0.25
C PHE A 117 -0.89 -48.25 -1.21
N ASP A 118 -1.28 -47.15 -1.85
CA ASP A 118 -0.38 -46.33 -2.68
C ASP A 118 0.29 -45.26 -1.80
N SER A 119 1.25 -45.71 -0.99
CA SER A 119 1.95 -44.82 -0.05
C SER A 119 2.65 -43.66 -0.76
N LYS A 120 3.20 -43.88 -1.96
CA LYS A 120 3.89 -42.83 -2.70
C LYS A 120 2.93 -41.70 -3.09
N ALA A 121 1.79 -42.02 -3.70
CA ALA A 121 0.83 -40.99 -4.09
C ALA A 121 0.22 -40.27 -2.88
N ALA A 122 0.06 -40.97 -1.75
CA ALA A 122 -0.40 -40.38 -0.50
C ALA A 122 0.61 -39.35 0.06
N VAL A 123 1.90 -39.73 0.12
CA VAL A 123 2.99 -38.83 0.56
C VAL A 123 3.12 -37.63 -0.37
N ASP A 124 3.16 -37.85 -1.68
CA ASP A 124 3.32 -36.78 -2.67
C ASP A 124 2.14 -35.78 -2.61
N SER A 125 0.89 -36.29 -2.53
CA SER A 125 -0.30 -35.43 -2.44
C SER A 125 -0.37 -34.66 -1.12
N ALA A 126 -0.05 -35.30 0.00
CA ALA A 126 -0.09 -34.65 1.30
C ALA A 126 1.04 -33.62 1.45
N GLY A 127 2.27 -33.97 1.06
CA GLY A 127 3.43 -33.09 1.10
C GLY A 127 3.22 -31.82 0.28
N ALA A 128 2.83 -31.96 -0.99
CA ALA A 128 2.60 -30.82 -1.87
C ALA A 128 1.49 -29.87 -1.36
N ALA A 129 0.48 -30.40 -0.64
CA ALA A 129 -0.54 -29.57 -0.03
C ALA A 129 -0.02 -28.83 1.21
N ILE A 130 0.80 -29.47 2.05
CA ILE A 130 1.44 -28.81 3.19
C ILE A 130 2.35 -27.68 2.72
N ASP A 131 3.18 -27.92 1.70
CA ASP A 131 4.11 -26.91 1.14
C ASP A 131 3.40 -25.64 0.66
N ARG A 132 2.15 -25.77 0.18
CA ARG A 132 1.33 -24.61 -0.20
C ARG A 132 0.69 -23.94 1.01
N LEU A 133 0.22 -24.72 1.97
CA LEU A 133 -0.45 -24.20 3.17
C LEU A 133 0.49 -23.42 4.09
N VAL A 134 1.78 -23.78 4.17
CA VAL A 134 2.75 -23.02 4.98
C VAL A 134 2.97 -21.59 4.48
N SER A 135 2.61 -21.30 3.23
CA SER A 135 2.64 -19.95 2.64
C SER A 135 1.35 -19.15 2.86
N LEU A 136 0.37 -19.67 3.60
CA LEU A 136 -0.85 -18.94 3.98
C LEU A 136 -0.70 -18.30 5.36
N THR A 137 -1.55 -17.33 5.66
CA THR A 137 -1.61 -16.76 7.01
C THR A 137 -1.97 -17.84 8.03
N PRO A 138 -1.21 -18.01 9.12
CA PRO A 138 -1.51 -19.05 10.09
C PRO A 138 -2.85 -18.78 10.79
N THR A 139 -3.84 -19.61 10.51
CA THR A 139 -5.16 -19.60 11.14
C THR A 139 -5.44 -20.98 11.72
N ALA A 140 -6.39 -21.08 12.66
CA ALA A 140 -6.79 -22.38 13.21
C ALA A 140 -7.24 -23.39 12.12
N GLU A 141 -7.88 -22.91 11.04
CA GLU A 141 -8.27 -23.73 9.90
C GLU A 141 -7.04 -24.26 9.13
N VAL A 142 -6.08 -23.39 8.81
CA VAL A 142 -4.83 -23.75 8.11
C VAL A 142 -4.04 -24.76 8.95
N THR A 143 -3.82 -24.46 10.23
CA THR A 143 -3.08 -25.31 11.17
C THR A 143 -3.71 -26.69 11.31
N ALA A 144 -5.04 -26.75 11.47
CA ALA A 144 -5.75 -28.02 11.55
C ALA A 144 -5.64 -28.84 10.25
N LEU A 145 -5.71 -28.17 9.09
CA LEU A 145 -5.59 -28.84 7.80
C LEU A 145 -4.17 -29.38 7.55
N ILE A 146 -3.13 -28.64 7.95
CA ILE A 146 -1.74 -29.13 7.91
C ILE A 146 -1.60 -30.35 8.84
N ALA A 147 -2.14 -30.31 10.06
CA ALA A 147 -2.09 -31.45 10.98
C ALA A 147 -2.77 -32.71 10.42
N ASP A 148 -3.91 -32.55 9.74
CA ASP A 148 -4.61 -33.64 9.06
C ASP A 148 -3.79 -34.23 7.90
N LEU A 149 -3.16 -33.38 7.08
CA LEU A 149 -2.28 -33.79 5.98
C LEU A 149 -1.02 -34.49 6.50
N ALA A 150 -0.40 -33.96 7.55
CA ALA A 150 0.77 -34.53 8.19
C ALA A 150 0.47 -35.91 8.80
N LEU A 151 -0.71 -36.10 9.39
CA LEU A 151 -1.14 -37.41 9.87
C LEU A 151 -1.24 -38.43 8.73
N VAL A 152 -1.89 -38.09 7.63
CA VAL A 152 -2.02 -39.00 6.46
C VAL A 152 -0.64 -39.31 5.86
N ARG A 153 0.23 -38.30 5.76
CA ARG A 153 1.61 -38.47 5.30
C ARG A 153 2.39 -39.44 6.20
N GLY A 154 2.33 -39.25 7.53
CA GLY A 154 3.01 -40.13 8.48
C GLY A 154 2.51 -41.58 8.44
N LEU A 155 1.20 -41.79 8.25
CA LEU A 155 0.63 -43.12 8.06
C LEU A 155 1.15 -43.80 6.78
N ALA A 156 1.22 -43.04 5.68
CA ALA A 156 1.73 -43.54 4.41
C ALA A 156 3.24 -43.87 4.45
N GLU A 157 4.03 -43.00 5.09
CA GLU A 157 5.48 -43.18 5.31
C GLU A 157 5.75 -44.41 6.17
N LEU A 158 4.99 -44.61 7.26
CA LEU A 158 5.14 -45.79 8.11
C LEU A 158 4.80 -47.08 7.35
N GLY A 159 3.70 -47.09 6.59
CA GLY A 159 3.32 -48.23 5.76
C GLY A 159 4.32 -48.55 4.64
N ALA A 160 5.11 -47.55 4.21
CA ALA A 160 6.21 -47.73 3.25
C ALA A 160 7.54 -48.15 3.90
N GLY A 161 7.58 -48.34 5.23
CA GLY A 161 8.80 -48.67 5.98
C GLY A 161 9.72 -47.48 6.23
N ALA A 162 9.28 -46.25 5.96
CA ALA A 162 10.02 -45.01 6.18
C ALA A 162 9.75 -44.47 7.61
N ALA A 163 10.10 -45.25 8.63
CA ALA A 163 9.80 -44.93 10.03
C ALA A 163 10.38 -43.57 10.51
N PRO A 164 11.60 -43.15 10.13
CA PRO A 164 12.13 -41.84 10.51
C PRO A 164 11.32 -40.68 9.93
N GLU A 165 10.89 -40.79 8.67
CA GLU A 165 10.03 -39.82 7.98
C GLU A 165 8.67 -39.73 8.69
N ALA A 166 8.06 -40.90 8.95
CA ALA A 166 6.79 -40.98 9.65
C ALA A 166 6.83 -40.32 11.04
N GLY A 167 7.92 -40.54 11.78
CA GLY A 167 8.14 -39.89 13.08
C GLY A 167 8.18 -38.36 12.98
N ARG A 168 8.82 -37.79 11.95
CA ARG A 168 8.83 -36.34 11.72
C ARG A 168 7.43 -35.80 11.41
N SER A 169 6.69 -36.51 10.56
CA SER A 169 5.30 -36.16 10.20
C SER A 169 4.37 -36.23 11.42
N PHE A 170 4.44 -37.29 12.24
CA PHE A 170 3.65 -37.41 13.46
C PHE A 170 4.04 -36.37 14.52
N GLY A 171 5.33 -36.04 14.65
CA GLY A 171 5.78 -34.96 15.53
C GLY A 171 5.15 -33.61 15.14
N LEU A 172 4.99 -33.34 13.84
CA LEU A 172 4.32 -32.13 13.37
C LEU A 172 2.84 -32.12 13.78
N VAL A 173 2.16 -33.27 13.76
CA VAL A 173 0.76 -33.38 14.25
C VAL A 173 0.65 -33.00 15.72
N HIS A 174 1.55 -33.49 16.58
CA HIS A 174 1.53 -33.13 18.01
C HIS A 174 1.76 -31.64 18.26
N ARG A 175 2.57 -30.97 17.45
CA ARG A 175 2.80 -29.53 17.57
C ARG A 175 1.58 -28.71 17.15
N LEU A 176 0.97 -29.06 16.02
CA LEU A 176 -0.17 -28.31 15.47
C LEU A 176 -1.52 -28.67 16.12
N ALA A 177 -1.63 -29.86 16.71
CA ALA A 177 -2.84 -30.39 17.35
C ALA A 177 -2.48 -31.20 18.61
N PRO A 178 -2.05 -30.54 19.71
CA PRO A 178 -1.50 -31.21 20.90
C PRO A 178 -2.48 -32.15 21.61
N GLU A 179 -3.78 -31.88 21.51
CA GLU A 179 -4.83 -32.72 22.11
C GLU A 179 -5.18 -33.96 21.27
N ARG A 180 -4.54 -34.14 20.10
CA ARG A 180 -4.87 -35.23 19.19
C ARG A 180 -4.28 -36.56 19.67
N THR A 181 -5.16 -37.55 19.80
CA THR A 181 -4.80 -38.94 20.11
C THR A 181 -5.35 -39.88 19.04
N LEU A 182 -4.72 -41.04 18.85
CA LEU A 182 -5.19 -42.09 17.94
C LEU A 182 -5.95 -43.16 18.71
N ASP A 183 -7.15 -43.49 18.24
CA ASP A 183 -7.98 -44.56 18.82
C ASP A 183 -7.39 -45.95 18.52
N PRO A 184 -6.99 -46.72 19.54
CA PRO A 184 -6.46 -48.08 19.35
C PRO A 184 -7.45 -49.06 18.70
N ALA A 185 -8.76 -48.78 18.73
CA ALA A 185 -9.76 -49.60 18.02
C ALA A 185 -9.77 -49.36 16.51
N ARG A 186 -9.25 -48.20 16.05
CA ARG A 186 -9.24 -47.81 14.64
C ARG A 186 -7.88 -47.98 13.97
N TYR A 187 -6.79 -47.88 14.73
CA TYR A 187 -5.42 -47.92 14.22
C TYR A 187 -4.66 -49.13 14.73
N LEU A 188 -3.73 -49.64 13.92
CA LEU A 188 -2.86 -50.75 14.32
C LEU A 188 -1.98 -50.35 15.51
N PRO A 189 -1.63 -51.30 16.42
CA PRO A 189 -0.78 -51.00 17.58
C PRO A 189 0.56 -50.34 17.22
N GLU A 190 1.16 -50.72 16.10
CA GLU A 190 2.41 -50.13 15.60
C GLU A 190 2.26 -48.65 15.22
N VAL A 191 1.12 -48.26 14.65
CA VAL A 191 0.80 -46.88 14.31
C VAL A 191 0.61 -46.06 15.58
N VAL A 192 -0.17 -46.57 16.52
CA VAL A 192 -0.41 -45.91 17.81
C VAL A 192 0.90 -45.72 18.58
N ALA A 193 1.75 -46.75 18.61
CA ALA A 193 3.06 -46.68 19.26
C ALA A 193 4.00 -45.68 18.56
N ALA A 194 4.07 -45.68 17.23
CA ALA A 194 4.90 -44.74 16.47
C ALA A 194 4.43 -43.29 16.65
N PHE A 195 3.12 -43.05 16.62
CA PHE A 195 2.53 -41.74 16.85
C PHE A 195 2.79 -41.24 18.28
N ALA A 196 2.61 -42.10 19.29
CA ALA A 196 2.91 -41.76 20.68
C ALA A 196 4.40 -41.48 20.90
N ALA A 197 5.30 -42.29 20.32
CA ALA A 197 6.74 -42.10 20.40
C ALA A 197 7.18 -40.77 19.78
N ALA A 198 6.55 -40.34 18.68
CA ALA A 198 6.85 -39.06 18.04
C ALA A 198 6.40 -37.82 18.86
N GLY A 199 5.49 -38.01 19.82
CA GLY A 199 5.05 -36.97 20.76
C GLY A 199 5.80 -36.97 22.09
N ALA A 200 6.75 -37.89 22.28
CA ALA A 200 7.56 -37.92 23.50
C ALA A 200 8.38 -36.64 23.63
N ALA A 201 8.52 -36.14 24.86
CA ALA A 201 9.31 -34.94 25.14
C ALA A 201 10.76 -35.13 24.65
N ALA A 202 11.23 -34.16 23.86
CA ALA A 202 12.62 -34.06 23.42
C ALA A 202 13.26 -32.82 24.04
N ASP A 203 14.57 -32.86 24.21
CA ASP A 203 15.33 -31.69 24.66
C ASP A 203 15.17 -30.57 23.63
N MET A 204 14.80 -29.38 24.12
CA MET A 204 14.62 -28.21 23.26
C MET A 204 15.95 -27.79 22.64
N THR A 205 15.87 -27.26 21.43
CA THR A 205 17.00 -26.74 20.66
C THR A 205 16.65 -25.38 20.08
N THR A 206 17.64 -24.68 19.54
CA THR A 206 17.46 -23.33 19.01
C THR A 206 17.15 -23.36 17.51
N LEU A 207 16.11 -22.63 17.10
CA LEU A 207 15.85 -22.24 15.72
C LEU A 207 16.03 -20.72 15.60
N ASP A 208 17.00 -20.30 14.81
CA ASP A 208 17.23 -18.88 14.48
C ASP A 208 16.59 -18.54 13.14
N VAL A 209 15.62 -17.62 13.15
CA VAL A 209 14.91 -17.16 11.94
C VAL A 209 15.35 -15.73 11.60
N THR A 210 15.85 -15.54 10.39
CA THR A 210 16.26 -14.24 9.87
C THR A 210 15.43 -13.87 8.64
N VAL A 211 14.95 -12.62 8.61
CA VAL A 211 14.21 -12.04 7.47
C VAL A 211 14.79 -10.66 7.18
N PRO A 212 15.53 -10.47 6.08
CA PRO A 212 16.05 -9.16 5.70
C PRO A 212 14.94 -8.12 5.61
N GLY A 213 15.03 -6.99 6.33
CA GLY A 213 13.97 -5.96 6.34
C GLY A 213 12.83 -6.19 7.33
N GLY A 214 12.82 -7.32 8.04
CA GLY A 214 11.89 -7.61 9.14
C GLY A 214 10.51 -8.09 8.69
N ALA A 215 9.93 -9.00 9.47
CA ALA A 215 8.56 -9.50 9.34
C ALA A 215 8.15 -10.15 10.66
N GLU A 216 6.85 -10.29 10.92
CA GLU A 216 6.37 -11.13 12.01
C GLU A 216 6.57 -12.60 11.65
N VAL A 217 7.16 -13.35 12.56
CA VAL A 217 7.46 -14.77 12.38
C VAL A 217 6.43 -15.59 13.15
N TRP A 218 6.01 -16.69 12.54
CA TRP A 218 5.14 -17.68 13.13
C TRP A 218 5.81 -19.04 13.06
N VAL A 219 5.77 -19.80 14.15
CA VAL A 219 6.28 -21.17 14.20
C VAL A 219 5.16 -22.09 14.67
N ASP A 220 4.83 -23.09 13.85
CA ASP A 220 3.77 -24.06 14.10
C ASP A 220 2.40 -23.42 14.43
N GLY A 221 2.15 -22.25 13.82
CA GLY A 221 0.93 -21.47 14.00
C GLY A 221 0.91 -20.55 15.22
N ALA A 222 1.98 -20.50 16.02
CA ALA A 222 2.14 -19.55 17.12
C ALA A 222 2.95 -18.32 16.68
N ASP A 223 2.50 -17.13 17.05
CA ASP A 223 3.23 -15.87 16.85
C ASP A 223 4.43 -15.81 17.80
N VAL A 224 5.63 -15.68 17.22
CA VAL A 224 6.89 -15.58 17.98
C VAL A 224 7.46 -14.16 17.95
N GLY A 225 6.78 -13.23 17.27
CA GLY A 225 7.16 -11.83 17.11
C GLY A 225 8.09 -11.56 15.92
N PRO A 226 8.73 -10.38 15.90
CA PRO A 226 9.44 -9.90 14.72
C PRO A 226 10.81 -10.56 14.52
N ALA A 227 11.18 -10.79 13.25
CA ALA A 227 12.53 -11.22 12.87
C ALA A 227 13.58 -10.09 13.04
N PRO A 228 14.84 -10.40 13.40
CA PRO A 228 15.35 -11.75 13.66
C PRO A 228 14.85 -12.31 15.00
N ALA A 229 14.52 -13.61 15.02
CA ALA A 229 13.98 -14.31 16.17
C ALA A 229 14.83 -15.56 16.49
N SER A 230 15.06 -15.83 17.77
CA SER A 230 15.74 -17.03 18.26
C SER A 230 14.81 -17.76 19.21
N ILE A 231 14.37 -18.96 18.83
CA ILE A 231 13.22 -19.63 19.45
C ILE A 231 13.65 -21.03 19.90
N GLN A 232 13.19 -21.45 21.07
CA GLN A 232 13.38 -22.81 21.55
C GLN A 232 12.28 -23.71 20.97
N VAL A 233 12.67 -24.75 20.24
CA VAL A 233 11.77 -25.73 19.62
C VAL A 233 12.27 -27.15 19.85
N ALA A 234 11.39 -28.15 19.83
CA ALA A 234 11.83 -29.55 19.82
C ALA A 234 12.47 -29.89 18.47
N PRO A 235 13.43 -30.84 18.38
CA PRO A 235 13.94 -31.29 17.09
C PRO A 235 12.82 -31.93 16.23
N GLY A 236 12.78 -31.64 14.94
CA GLY A 236 11.75 -32.16 14.04
C GLY A 236 11.41 -31.24 12.88
N LEU A 237 10.21 -31.44 12.32
CA LEU A 237 9.69 -30.66 11.20
C LEU A 237 8.82 -29.50 11.71
N HIS A 238 9.10 -28.27 11.32
CA HIS A 238 8.38 -27.08 11.78
C HIS A 238 7.80 -26.31 10.60
N CYS A 239 6.59 -25.78 10.76
CA CYS A 239 6.02 -24.81 9.85
C CYS A 239 6.50 -23.42 10.26
N VAL A 240 7.37 -22.80 9.47
CA VAL A 240 7.82 -21.42 9.70
C VAL A 240 7.20 -20.52 8.66
N THR A 241 6.41 -19.54 9.10
CA THR A 241 5.71 -18.59 8.22
C THR A 241 6.10 -17.17 8.60
N ILE A 242 6.25 -16.29 7.60
CA ILE A 242 6.49 -14.87 7.78
C ILE A 242 5.32 -14.07 7.21
N THR A 243 4.90 -13.05 7.97
CA THR A 243 3.80 -12.16 7.60
C THR A 243 4.20 -10.71 7.83
N ALA A 244 3.85 -9.82 6.91
CA ALA A 244 3.90 -8.39 7.14
C ALA A 244 2.93 -7.65 6.22
N ASP A 245 2.54 -6.43 6.62
CA ASP A 245 1.61 -5.57 5.87
C ASP A 245 2.00 -5.42 4.40
N ARG A 246 3.31 -5.28 4.14
CA ARG A 246 3.87 -5.00 2.81
C ARG A 246 4.39 -6.24 2.08
N LEU A 247 4.35 -7.41 2.71
CA LEU A 247 4.94 -8.64 2.17
C LEU A 247 3.87 -9.66 1.79
N VAL A 248 4.14 -10.48 0.79
CA VAL A 248 3.39 -11.72 0.56
C VAL A 248 3.66 -12.65 1.73
N THR A 249 2.63 -13.31 2.26
CA THR A 249 2.84 -14.36 3.26
C THR A 249 3.65 -15.48 2.63
N GLN A 250 4.73 -15.88 3.28
CA GLN A 250 5.61 -16.95 2.81
C GLN A 250 5.87 -17.90 3.96
N GLY A 251 6.09 -19.17 3.66
CA GLY A 251 6.57 -20.09 4.68
C GLY A 251 7.25 -21.29 4.09
N GLU A 252 7.95 -22.01 4.97
CA GLU A 252 8.76 -23.16 4.66
C GLU A 252 8.59 -24.23 5.75
N LEU A 253 8.66 -25.49 5.34
CA LEU A 253 8.83 -26.60 6.26
C LEU A 253 10.31 -26.76 6.61
N ALA A 254 10.70 -26.26 7.78
CA ALA A 254 12.08 -26.38 8.26
C ALA A 254 12.28 -27.69 9.02
N THR A 255 13.36 -28.42 8.72
CA THR A 255 13.80 -29.55 9.55
C THR A 255 14.86 -29.07 10.54
N VAL A 256 14.55 -29.11 11.83
CA VAL A 256 15.42 -28.68 12.93
C VAL A 256 16.06 -29.90 13.59
N PRO A 257 17.39 -30.11 13.46
CA PRO A 257 18.09 -31.20 14.14
C PRO A 257 18.32 -30.86 15.62
N ALA A 258 18.73 -31.85 16.42
CA ALA A 258 19.03 -31.63 17.84
C ALA A 258 20.12 -30.56 18.10
N SER A 259 21.03 -30.35 17.15
CA SER A 259 22.05 -29.30 17.22
C SER A 259 21.52 -27.87 16.99
N GLY A 260 20.25 -27.72 16.60
CA GLY A 260 19.64 -26.45 16.20
C GLY A 260 19.75 -26.18 14.71
N ALA A 261 19.04 -25.16 14.24
CA ALA A 261 19.03 -24.73 12.85
C ALA A 261 18.98 -23.22 12.71
N SER A 262 19.42 -22.72 11.55
CA SER A 262 19.20 -21.34 11.13
C SER A 262 18.45 -21.34 9.81
N LEU A 263 17.39 -20.55 9.73
CA LEU A 263 16.54 -20.37 8.56
C LEU A 263 16.57 -18.90 8.15
N THR A 264 16.84 -18.65 6.87
CA THR A 264 16.72 -17.31 6.28
C THR A 264 15.62 -17.33 5.25
N LEU A 265 14.61 -16.47 5.42
CA LEU A 265 13.51 -16.32 4.47
C LEU A 265 13.65 -14.99 3.74
N GLU A 266 13.73 -15.05 2.42
CA GLU A 266 13.81 -13.86 1.56
C GLU A 266 12.39 -13.29 1.34
N PRO A 267 12.09 -12.10 1.87
CA PRO A 267 10.76 -11.54 1.80
C PRO A 267 10.42 -11.09 0.38
N VAL A 268 9.20 -11.38 -0.04
CA VAL A 268 8.65 -10.93 -1.32
C VAL A 268 7.67 -9.79 -1.08
N GLU A 269 7.92 -8.63 -1.68
CA GLU A 269 6.99 -7.50 -1.61
C GLU A 269 5.64 -7.86 -2.25
N ALA A 270 4.56 -7.55 -1.54
CA ALA A 270 3.23 -7.70 -2.08
C ALA A 270 2.99 -6.69 -3.21
N SER A 271 2.29 -7.13 -4.25
CA SER A 271 1.89 -6.25 -5.33
C SER A 271 1.06 -5.09 -4.76
N ARG A 272 1.18 -3.89 -5.35
CA ARG A 272 0.38 -2.74 -4.89
C ARG A 272 -1.14 -2.99 -5.03
N THR A 273 -1.59 -3.89 -5.91
CA THR A 273 -2.98 -4.37 -5.93
C THR A 273 -3.36 -5.12 -4.65
N THR A 274 -2.53 -6.08 -4.24
CA THR A 274 -2.69 -6.83 -2.98
C THR A 274 -2.69 -5.89 -1.78
N LEU A 275 -1.81 -4.88 -1.76
CA LEU A 275 -1.79 -3.86 -0.69
C LEU A 275 -3.09 -3.06 -0.62
N LEU A 276 -3.63 -2.63 -1.76
CA LEU A 276 -4.91 -1.92 -1.82
C LEU A 276 -6.06 -2.80 -1.30
N GLN A 277 -6.10 -4.07 -1.72
CA GLN A 277 -7.11 -5.02 -1.26
C GLN A 277 -7.02 -5.28 0.25
N ARG A 278 -5.82 -5.43 0.81
CA ARG A 278 -5.62 -5.55 2.26
C ARG A 278 -6.13 -4.34 3.01
N GLN A 279 -5.84 -3.13 2.54
CA GLN A 279 -6.36 -1.91 3.18
C GLN A 279 -7.88 -1.78 3.05
N ARG A 280 -8.48 -2.23 1.95
CA ARG A 280 -9.95 -2.30 1.84
C ARG A 280 -10.57 -3.29 2.82
N ARG A 281 -9.96 -4.47 3.03
CA ARG A 281 -10.43 -5.40 4.07
C ARG A 281 -10.35 -4.78 5.46
N ARG A 282 -9.30 -4.00 5.75
CA ARG A 282 -9.21 -3.23 7.01
C ARG A 282 -10.31 -2.19 7.14
N LEU A 283 -10.59 -1.46 6.05
CA LEU A 283 -11.69 -0.50 6.02
C LEU A 283 -13.04 -1.18 6.28
N ALA A 284 -13.30 -2.32 5.66
CA ALA A 284 -14.53 -3.08 5.84
C ALA A 284 -14.67 -3.69 7.25
N ALA A 285 -13.54 -4.05 7.89
CA ALA A 285 -13.50 -4.58 9.24
C ALA A 285 -13.50 -3.50 10.33
N ALA A 286 -13.42 -2.21 9.95
CA ALA A 286 -13.39 -1.12 10.90
C ALA A 286 -14.72 -1.01 11.66
N THR A 287 -14.65 -1.09 12.99
CA THR A 287 -15.81 -0.95 13.88
C THR A 287 -16.09 0.49 14.29
N ASP A 288 -15.15 1.40 14.02
CA ASP A 288 -15.21 2.80 14.41
C ASP A 288 -14.64 3.73 13.32
N ASP A 289 -14.99 5.00 13.43
CA ASP A 289 -14.68 6.03 12.42
C ASP A 289 -13.20 6.39 12.36
N ALA A 290 -12.45 6.26 13.45
CA ALA A 290 -11.02 6.56 13.47
C ALA A 290 -10.24 5.47 12.73
N THR A 291 -10.59 4.21 12.96
CA THR A 291 -10.03 3.06 12.24
C THR A 291 -10.38 3.12 10.75
N ALA A 292 -11.63 3.47 10.42
CA ALA A 292 -12.04 3.66 9.03
C ALA A 292 -11.27 4.82 8.36
N ALA A 293 -11.12 5.96 9.04
CA ALA A 293 -10.37 7.11 8.54
C ALA A 293 -8.90 6.78 8.27
N ALA A 294 -8.25 6.04 9.17
CA ALA A 294 -6.87 5.61 8.99
C ALA A 294 -6.72 4.71 7.75
N ALA A 295 -7.63 3.74 7.55
CA ALA A 295 -7.61 2.86 6.39
C ALA A 295 -7.84 3.61 5.06
N VAL A 296 -8.80 4.55 5.03
CA VAL A 296 -9.05 5.39 3.84
C VAL A 296 -7.86 6.31 3.54
N SER A 297 -7.27 6.93 4.57
CA SER A 297 -6.08 7.77 4.41
C SER A 297 -4.94 7.01 3.76
N GLU A 298 -4.68 5.78 4.20
CA GLU A 298 -3.63 4.95 3.64
C GLU A 298 -3.91 4.50 2.20
N LEU A 299 -5.18 4.15 1.90
CA LEU A 299 -5.62 3.90 0.52
C LEU A 299 -5.35 5.11 -0.38
N LEU A 300 -5.75 6.30 0.05
CA LEU A 300 -5.56 7.55 -0.69
C LEU A 300 -4.08 7.87 -0.89
N ARG A 301 -3.24 7.69 0.14
CA ARG A 301 -1.78 7.85 0.02
C ARG A 301 -1.19 6.91 -1.02
N MET A 302 -1.65 5.65 -1.05
CA MET A 302 -1.18 4.66 -2.01
C MET A 302 -1.61 4.96 -3.44
N ILE A 303 -2.73 5.64 -3.69
CA ILE A 303 -3.22 5.96 -5.05
C ILE A 303 -2.99 7.43 -5.46
N GLY A 304 -2.50 8.28 -4.56
CA GLY A 304 -2.32 9.72 -4.82
C GLY A 304 -3.62 10.53 -4.76
N GLY A 305 -4.62 10.06 -4.00
CA GLY A 305 -5.89 10.77 -3.78
C GLY A 305 -5.85 11.72 -2.59
N GLN A 306 -6.79 12.67 -2.54
CA GLN A 306 -6.94 13.65 -1.46
C GLN A 306 -8.20 13.42 -0.63
N ASP A 307 -9.30 13.06 -1.28
CA ASP A 307 -10.59 12.79 -0.64
C ASP A 307 -11.16 11.48 -1.19
N ALA A 308 -12.13 10.90 -0.47
CA ALA A 308 -12.80 9.69 -0.95
C ALA A 308 -14.31 9.73 -0.69
N ILE A 309 -15.05 9.07 -1.57
CA ILE A 309 -16.43 8.64 -1.33
C ILE A 309 -16.35 7.15 -1.04
N VAL A 310 -16.67 6.78 0.20
CA VAL A 310 -16.71 5.40 0.65
C VAL A 310 -18.14 4.89 0.48
N VAL A 311 -18.32 3.83 -0.29
CA VAL A 311 -19.61 3.18 -0.54
C VAL A 311 -19.62 1.85 0.19
N GLY A 312 -20.69 1.53 0.90
CA GLY A 312 -20.80 0.27 1.63
C GLY A 312 -22.21 0.02 2.12
N ARG A 313 -22.36 -0.96 3.01
CA ARG A 313 -23.62 -1.23 3.72
C ARG A 313 -23.46 -0.95 5.21
N ASP A 314 -24.52 -0.46 5.84
CA ASP A 314 -24.57 -0.32 7.29
C ASP A 314 -24.95 -1.65 7.98
N GLY A 315 -25.14 -1.62 9.30
CA GLY A 315 -25.51 -2.79 10.08
C GLY A 315 -26.88 -3.39 9.74
N ASP A 316 -27.77 -2.60 9.12
CA ASP A 316 -29.09 -3.04 8.66
C ASP A 316 -29.06 -3.51 7.19
N GLY A 317 -27.88 -3.49 6.56
CA GLY A 317 -27.68 -3.88 5.17
C GLY A 317 -28.10 -2.80 4.16
N GLN A 318 -28.44 -1.59 4.59
CA GLN A 318 -28.80 -0.49 3.69
C GLN A 318 -27.57 0.08 3.01
N LEU A 319 -27.71 0.46 1.73
CA LEU A 319 -26.63 1.07 0.96
C LEU A 319 -26.37 2.50 1.44
N VAL A 320 -25.17 2.74 1.95
CA VAL A 320 -24.75 4.03 2.51
C VAL A 320 -23.51 4.56 1.80
N THR A 321 -23.38 5.90 1.81
CA THR A 321 -22.14 6.59 1.42
C THR A 321 -21.58 7.38 2.58
N ARG A 322 -20.26 7.46 2.66
CA ARG A 322 -19.52 8.29 3.61
C ARG A 322 -18.50 9.12 2.83
N ILE A 323 -18.27 10.36 3.26
CA ILE A 323 -17.25 11.22 2.67
C ILE A 323 -16.05 11.24 3.61
N TYR A 324 -14.88 10.89 3.08
CA TYR A 324 -13.62 11.14 3.76
C TYR A 324 -12.99 12.41 3.21
N SER A 325 -12.58 13.32 4.10
CA SER A 325 -11.78 14.47 3.70
C SER A 325 -10.36 14.42 4.23
N GLY A 326 -9.38 14.38 3.33
CA GLY A 326 -7.96 14.33 3.71
C GLY A 326 -7.47 15.59 4.43
N ARG A 327 -8.18 16.72 4.32
CA ARG A 327 -7.87 17.93 5.10
C ARG A 327 -8.24 17.80 6.57
N GLY A 328 -9.31 17.09 6.86
CA GLY A 328 -9.79 16.89 8.22
C GLY A 328 -9.32 15.58 8.84
N GLY A 329 -8.95 14.59 8.02
CA GLY A 329 -8.56 13.26 8.49
C GLY A 329 -9.72 12.49 9.12
N TRP A 330 -10.97 12.79 8.74
CA TRP A 330 -12.17 12.15 9.29
C TRP A 330 -13.06 11.58 8.19
N VAL A 331 -13.81 10.53 8.55
CA VAL A 331 -14.88 9.94 7.73
C VAL A 331 -16.21 10.47 8.27
N GLY A 332 -17.05 11.01 7.38
CA GLY A 332 -18.36 11.53 7.77
C GLY A 332 -19.38 10.48 8.14
N GLU A 333 -20.50 10.94 8.67
CA GLU A 333 -21.62 10.08 9.03
C GLU A 333 -22.13 9.28 7.82
N PRO A 334 -22.61 8.04 8.03
CA PRO A 334 -23.25 7.27 6.98
C PRO A 334 -24.51 7.98 6.47
N HIS A 335 -24.60 8.10 5.16
CA HIS A 335 -25.74 8.68 4.48
C HIS A 335 -26.44 7.63 3.61
N PRO A 336 -27.71 7.29 3.92
CA PRO A 336 -28.50 6.40 3.09
C PRO A 336 -28.63 6.94 1.66
N THR A 337 -28.56 6.04 0.70
CA THR A 337 -28.53 6.38 -0.74
C THR A 337 -29.89 6.26 -1.42
N GLU A 338 -30.87 5.62 -0.77
CA GLU A 338 -32.20 5.41 -1.32
C GLU A 338 -32.87 6.76 -1.67
N GLY A 339 -33.26 6.90 -2.93
CA GLY A 339 -33.90 8.12 -3.45
C GLY A 339 -33.00 9.36 -3.56
N ARG A 340 -31.70 9.27 -3.25
CA ARG A 340 -30.77 10.39 -3.42
C ARG A 340 -30.16 10.40 -4.82
N ASP A 341 -30.12 11.59 -5.40
CA ASP A 341 -29.32 11.85 -6.59
C ASP A 341 -27.82 11.89 -6.25
N VAL A 342 -27.00 11.39 -7.17
CA VAL A 342 -25.55 11.32 -7.07
C VAL A 342 -24.93 12.71 -6.88
N ASP A 343 -25.54 13.74 -7.48
CA ASP A 343 -25.13 15.14 -7.29
C ASP A 343 -25.15 15.57 -5.82
N THR A 344 -26.16 15.10 -5.07
CA THR A 344 -26.32 15.44 -3.64
C THR A 344 -25.20 14.84 -2.80
N ILE A 345 -24.72 13.64 -3.18
CA ILE A 345 -23.60 12.96 -2.51
C ILE A 345 -22.27 13.68 -2.78
N ILE A 346 -22.07 14.20 -4.00
CA ILE A 346 -20.82 14.86 -4.39
C ILE A 346 -20.75 16.32 -3.93
N LYS A 347 -21.91 16.97 -3.71
CA LYS A 347 -22.01 18.38 -3.31
C LYS A 347 -21.04 18.81 -2.19
N PRO A 348 -20.81 18.05 -1.11
CA PRO A 348 -19.88 18.45 -0.03
C PRO A 348 -18.40 18.46 -0.46
N LEU A 349 -18.04 17.77 -1.54
CA LEU A 349 -16.67 17.74 -2.07
C LEU A 349 -16.35 18.96 -2.94
N ARG A 350 -17.39 19.62 -3.51
CA ARG A 350 -17.21 20.83 -4.31
C ARG A 350 -16.54 21.92 -3.47
N PRO A 351 -15.63 22.71 -4.06
CA PRO A 351 -15.08 23.86 -3.36
C PRO A 351 -16.23 24.76 -2.89
N ILE A 352 -16.24 25.16 -1.63
CA ILE A 352 -17.13 26.23 -1.18
C ILE A 352 -16.72 27.46 -1.99
N LYS A 353 -17.54 27.83 -2.97
CA LYS A 353 -17.36 29.09 -3.69
C LYS A 353 -17.44 30.17 -2.62
N PRO A 354 -16.38 30.96 -2.39
CA PRO A 354 -16.47 32.05 -1.46
C PRO A 354 -17.64 32.91 -1.92
N VAL A 355 -18.69 32.96 -1.11
CA VAL A 355 -19.81 33.86 -1.35
C VAL A 355 -19.19 35.23 -1.31
N ALA A 356 -19.26 35.96 -2.43
CA ALA A 356 -18.85 37.35 -2.43
C ALA A 356 -19.57 38.01 -1.25
N PRO A 357 -18.85 38.71 -0.34
CA PRO A 357 -19.49 39.34 0.80
C PRO A 357 -20.71 40.11 0.28
N PRO A 358 -21.88 39.99 0.95
CA PRO A 358 -23.05 40.73 0.54
C PRO A 358 -22.63 42.17 0.29
N ASP A 359 -23.00 42.68 -0.89
CA ASP A 359 -22.80 44.09 -1.20
C ASP A 359 -23.72 44.84 -0.24
N ASP A 360 -23.20 45.20 0.93
CA ASP A 360 -23.96 45.72 2.07
C ASP A 360 -24.68 47.05 1.73
N GLY A 361 -24.58 47.55 0.50
CA GLY A 361 -25.25 48.78 0.05
C GLY A 361 -24.75 50.04 0.75
N ASP A 362 -23.86 49.88 1.72
CA ASP A 362 -23.24 50.94 2.49
C ASP A 362 -22.26 51.67 1.60
N GLY A 363 -22.81 52.70 0.95
CA GLY A 363 -22.17 53.89 0.43
C GLY A 363 -20.83 53.63 -0.23
N LYS A 364 -20.79 53.75 -1.56
CA LYS A 364 -19.56 54.08 -2.29
C LYS A 364 -18.77 55.07 -1.44
N VAL A 365 -17.75 54.58 -0.72
CA VAL A 365 -16.70 55.44 -0.20
C VAL A 365 -16.15 56.01 -1.49
N VAL A 366 -16.52 57.25 -1.78
CA VAL A 366 -15.90 58.03 -2.84
C VAL A 366 -14.47 58.15 -2.36
N ALA A 367 -13.66 57.16 -2.74
CA ALA A 367 -12.23 57.23 -2.55
C ALA A 367 -11.83 58.58 -3.14
N PRO A 368 -11.09 59.42 -2.40
CA PRO A 368 -10.58 60.66 -2.96
C PRO A 368 -9.93 60.31 -4.30
N PRO A 369 -10.19 61.11 -5.36
CA PRO A 369 -9.71 60.79 -6.69
C PRO A 369 -8.23 60.41 -6.58
N PRO A 370 -7.83 59.23 -7.09
CA PRO A 370 -6.46 58.78 -6.94
C PRO A 370 -5.54 59.91 -7.44
N PRO A 371 -4.45 60.23 -6.72
CA PRO A 371 -3.50 61.24 -7.19
C PRO A 371 -3.14 60.91 -8.64
N PRO A 372 -3.07 61.92 -9.53
CA PRO A 372 -2.92 61.68 -10.96
C PRO A 372 -1.75 60.73 -11.19
N GLU A 373 -2.03 59.59 -11.83
CA GLU A 373 -1.02 58.58 -12.08
C GLU A 373 0.18 59.24 -12.76
N PRO A 374 1.40 59.12 -12.18
CA PRO A 374 2.59 59.63 -12.81
C PRO A 374 2.66 59.12 -14.24
N TRP A 375 2.95 59.99 -15.21
CA TRP A 375 2.85 59.67 -16.63
C TRP A 375 3.58 58.37 -17.04
N TYR A 376 4.67 58.02 -16.35
CA TYR A 376 5.45 56.79 -16.56
C TYR A 376 4.76 55.49 -16.11
N ARG A 377 3.68 55.56 -15.30
CA ARG A 377 2.87 54.39 -14.90
C ARG A 377 1.72 54.09 -15.86
N ARG A 378 1.43 54.98 -16.81
CA ARG A 378 0.36 54.74 -17.80
C ARG A 378 0.74 53.53 -18.66
N ARG A 379 -0.22 52.61 -18.86
CA ARG A 379 -0.02 51.36 -19.60
C ARG A 379 0.64 51.54 -20.98
N TRP A 380 0.31 52.61 -21.70
CA TRP A 380 0.90 52.88 -23.02
C TRP A 380 2.38 53.29 -22.93
N VAL A 381 2.81 53.95 -21.85
CA VAL A 381 4.22 54.31 -21.61
C VAL A 381 5.04 53.08 -21.20
N GLN A 382 4.47 52.21 -20.38
CA GLN A 382 5.13 50.94 -20.03
C GLN A 382 5.24 50.01 -21.23
N ALA A 383 4.23 49.98 -22.10
CA ALA A 383 4.26 49.22 -23.35
C ALA A 383 5.34 49.73 -24.31
N SER A 384 5.54 51.05 -24.43
CA SER A 384 6.59 51.62 -25.29
C SER A 384 8.00 51.40 -24.73
N ILE A 385 8.20 51.50 -23.41
CA ILE A 385 9.50 51.18 -22.77
C ILE A 385 9.80 49.67 -22.86
N GLY A 386 8.80 48.82 -22.58
CA GLY A 386 8.95 47.36 -22.68
C GLY A 386 9.27 46.91 -24.11
N GLY A 387 8.60 47.49 -25.10
CA GLY A 387 8.84 47.20 -26.52
C GLY A 387 10.26 47.56 -26.97
N THR A 388 10.82 48.68 -26.49
CA THR A 388 12.19 49.08 -26.84
C THR A 388 13.25 48.17 -26.22
N VAL A 389 13.06 47.71 -24.98
CA VAL A 389 13.99 46.77 -24.33
C VAL A 389 13.97 45.40 -25.02
N VAL A 390 12.78 44.88 -25.34
CA VAL A 390 12.64 43.58 -26.02
C VAL A 390 13.22 43.64 -27.44
N ALA A 391 12.96 44.72 -28.19
CA ALA A 391 13.56 44.92 -29.51
C ALA A 391 15.09 45.01 -29.44
N GLY A 392 15.65 45.71 -28.45
CA GLY A 392 17.10 45.79 -28.25
C GLY A 392 17.73 44.43 -27.93
N LEU A 393 17.11 43.65 -27.05
CA LEU A 393 17.58 42.30 -26.69
C LEU A 393 17.49 41.33 -27.88
N LEU A 394 16.38 41.32 -28.62
CA LEU A 394 16.23 40.51 -29.82
C LEU A 394 17.26 40.89 -30.89
N THR A 395 17.52 42.19 -31.10
CA THR A 395 18.55 42.66 -32.05
C THR A 395 19.94 42.20 -31.63
N SER A 396 20.25 42.24 -30.33
CA SER A 396 21.53 41.80 -29.78
C SER A 396 21.74 40.29 -29.94
N VAL A 397 20.70 39.50 -29.71
CA VAL A 397 20.72 38.03 -29.87
C VAL A 397 20.82 37.65 -31.34
N VAL A 398 20.12 38.34 -32.25
CA VAL A 398 20.25 38.13 -33.69
C VAL A 398 21.67 38.47 -34.16
N ILE A 399 22.25 39.61 -33.74
CA ILE A 399 23.65 39.95 -34.08
C ILE A 399 24.65 38.92 -33.54
N ALA A 400 24.40 38.34 -32.36
CA ALA A 400 25.24 37.28 -31.80
C ALA A 400 25.10 35.95 -32.55
N LEU A 401 23.89 35.62 -33.04
CA LEU A 401 23.61 34.37 -33.75
C LEU A 401 23.94 34.42 -35.25
N THR A 402 23.94 35.61 -35.87
CA THR A 402 24.30 35.78 -37.29
C THR A 402 25.79 36.11 -37.49
N ARG A 403 26.59 36.13 -36.41
CA ARG A 403 28.04 36.31 -36.52
C ARG A 403 28.66 34.99 -36.97
N ASP A 404 29.16 34.97 -38.20
CA ASP A 404 29.80 33.80 -38.80
C ASP A 404 30.96 33.29 -37.91
N PRO A 405 30.93 32.02 -37.45
CA PRO A 405 32.01 31.44 -36.67
C PRO A 405 33.18 31.08 -37.58
N GLY A 406 33.91 32.09 -38.08
CA GLY A 406 34.99 31.86 -39.04
C GLY A 406 36.08 32.93 -39.12
N HIS A 407 35.90 34.11 -38.51
CA HIS A 407 36.91 35.17 -38.55
C HIS A 407 37.18 35.77 -37.17
N SER A 408 38.05 35.09 -36.41
CA SER A 408 38.78 35.70 -35.30
C SER A 408 40.24 35.25 -35.37
N THR A 409 40.97 35.79 -36.34
CA THR A 409 42.43 35.91 -36.27
C THR A 409 42.74 37.11 -35.39
N VAL A 410 42.79 36.89 -34.06
CA VAL A 410 43.55 37.80 -33.19
C VAL A 410 44.98 37.27 -33.22
N ASP A 411 45.75 37.86 -34.13
CA ASP A 411 47.19 37.70 -34.23
C ASP A 411 47.83 38.30 -32.97
N MET A 412 48.31 37.44 -32.07
CA MET A 412 49.10 37.83 -30.88
C MET A 412 50.58 37.57 -31.14
N THR A 413 51.11 38.08 -32.25
CA THR A 413 52.56 38.20 -32.45
C THR A 413 52.95 39.64 -32.72
N GLY A 414 53.59 40.27 -31.72
CA GLY A 414 54.33 41.51 -31.89
C GLY A 414 53.93 42.61 -30.93
N PHE A 415 54.58 42.67 -29.78
CA PHE A 415 55.14 43.93 -29.27
C PHE A 415 56.47 43.62 -28.55
N PRO A 416 57.53 44.44 -28.76
CA PRO A 416 58.86 44.28 -28.17
C PRO A 416 58.92 44.48 -26.65
#